data_AF-A0A924NCR3-F1
#
_entry.id   AF-A0A924NCR3-F1
#
_cell.length_a   1.000
_cell.length_b   1.000
_cell.length_c   1.000
_cell.angle_alpha   90.00
_cell.angle_beta   90.00
_cell.angle_gamma   90.00
#
_symmetry.space_group_name_H-M   'P 1'
#
loop_
_entity.id
_entity.type
_entity.pdbx_description
1 polymer ?
#
loop_
_entity_poly.entity_id
_entity_poly.type
_entity_poly.pdbx_seq_one_letter_code
_entity_poly.pdbx_strand_id
1 'polypeptide(L)'
;MFSNWRQEKATVALVDEAVALSAKLEGAKPHIVDSHAAHAQFWASFHLSNGLDLYDMINWKAAAVTRFATGAATKIAALRKQRAYDSSDGLAIWLHTARAITEPRIAPAVRDIWRQILATGPNSDAMANDLLQDAGLPLNDGRRLPKGFEGEG
;
A
#
# COMPACT_ATOMS: atom_id res chain seq x y z
N MET A 1 15.41 -10.94 -27.65
CA MET A 1 16.44 -10.78 -26.59
C MET A 1 16.40 -9.40 -25.91
N PHE A 2 16.37 -8.28 -26.65
CA PHE A 2 16.27 -6.93 -26.06
C PHE A 2 14.97 -6.65 -25.27
N SER A 3 13.82 -7.17 -25.71
CA SER A 3 12.53 -6.97 -25.02
C SER A 3 12.50 -7.63 -23.63
N ASN A 4 13.03 -8.86 -23.54
CA ASN A 4 13.07 -9.62 -22.28
C ASN A 4 14.00 -8.93 -21.26
N TRP A 5 15.15 -8.42 -21.71
CA TRP A 5 16.06 -7.65 -20.85
C TRP A 5 15.41 -6.38 -20.27
N ARG A 6 14.65 -5.62 -21.09
CA ARG A 6 13.95 -4.42 -20.58
C ARG A 6 12.86 -4.77 -19.58
N GLN A 7 12.07 -5.81 -19.85
CA GLN A 7 11.05 -6.29 -18.94
C GLN A 7 11.64 -6.78 -17.61
N GLU A 8 12.77 -7.49 -17.68
CA GLU A 8 13.48 -7.94 -16.49
C GLU A 8 14.02 -6.75 -15.68
N LYS A 9 14.66 -5.78 -16.33
CA LYS A 9 15.14 -4.56 -15.66
C LYS A 9 14.00 -3.78 -14.99
N ALA A 10 12.85 -3.66 -15.67
CA ALA A 10 11.68 -3.02 -15.10
C ALA A 10 11.17 -3.76 -13.87
N THR A 11 11.18 -5.10 -13.90
CA THR A 11 10.77 -5.90 -12.75
C THR A 11 11.72 -5.74 -11.57
N VAL A 12 13.03 -5.80 -11.80
CA VAL A 12 14.04 -5.58 -10.76
C VAL A 12 13.82 -4.23 -10.08
N ALA A 13 13.58 -3.16 -10.85
CA ALA A 13 13.28 -1.85 -10.28
C ALA A 13 12.02 -1.86 -9.39
N LEU A 14 10.96 -2.58 -9.76
CA LEU A 14 9.76 -2.70 -8.93
C LEU A 14 10.01 -3.47 -7.63
N VAL A 15 10.85 -4.51 -7.67
CA VAL A 15 11.28 -5.26 -6.49
C VAL A 15 12.12 -4.36 -5.58
N ASP A 16 13.11 -3.65 -6.13
CA ASP A 16 13.98 -2.73 -5.39
C ASP A 16 13.17 -1.62 -4.70
N GLU A 17 12.16 -1.06 -5.38
CA GLU A 17 11.28 -0.06 -4.77
C GLU A 17 10.50 -0.61 -3.56
N ALA A 18 10.00 -1.86 -3.65
CA ALA A 18 9.29 -2.49 -2.54
C ALA A 18 10.22 -2.82 -1.37
N VAL A 19 11.43 -3.31 -1.66
CA VAL A 19 12.47 -3.55 -0.66
C VAL A 19 12.88 -2.25 0.03
N ALA A 20 13.06 -1.17 -0.72
CA ALA A 20 13.38 0.14 -0.17
C ALA A 20 12.28 0.68 0.75
N LEU A 21 11.00 0.46 0.42
CA LEU A 21 9.89 0.84 1.30
C LEU A 21 9.89 -0.01 2.58
N SER A 22 10.09 -1.32 2.49
CA SER A 22 10.21 -2.20 3.66
C SER A 22 11.35 -1.77 4.58
N ALA A 23 12.54 -1.52 4.02
CA ALA A 23 13.70 -1.06 4.80
C ALA A 23 13.49 0.33 5.42
N LYS A 24 12.79 1.24 4.71
CA LYS A 24 12.41 2.56 5.25
C LYS A 24 11.55 2.42 6.49
N LEU A 25 10.55 1.54 6.44
CA LEU A 25 9.63 1.31 7.55
C LEU A 25 10.32 0.61 8.73
N GLU A 26 11.20 -0.35 8.48
CA GLU A 26 12.00 -1.02 9.52
C GLU A 26 12.90 -0.04 10.29
N GLY A 27 13.54 0.91 9.59
CA GLY A 27 14.39 1.94 10.21
C GLY A 27 13.66 3.20 10.68
N ALA A 28 12.34 3.29 10.48
CA ALA A 28 11.57 4.48 10.79
C ALA A 28 11.26 4.61 12.30
N LYS A 29 11.08 5.86 12.75
CA LYS A 29 10.56 6.12 14.09
C LYS A 29 9.11 5.62 14.19
N PRO A 30 8.65 5.18 15.38
CA PRO A 30 7.30 4.61 15.55
C PRO A 30 6.17 5.48 14.97
N HIS A 31 6.16 6.78 15.25
CA HIS A 31 5.12 7.69 14.74
C HIS A 31 5.08 7.82 13.20
N ILE A 32 6.20 7.54 12.51
CA ILE A 32 6.24 7.52 11.05
C ILE A 32 5.55 6.25 10.53
N VAL A 33 5.82 5.11 11.17
CA VAL A 33 5.15 3.84 10.84
C VAL A 33 3.66 3.94 11.17
N ASP A 34 3.30 4.57 12.30
CA ASP A 34 1.91 4.84 12.67
C ASP A 34 1.20 5.68 11.61
N SER A 35 1.84 6.73 11.10
CA SER A 35 1.31 7.57 10.01
C SER A 35 1.09 6.77 8.73
N HIS A 36 2.05 5.92 8.32
CA HIS A 36 1.91 5.06 7.15
C HIS A 36 0.73 4.09 7.32
N ALA A 37 0.60 3.47 8.50
CA ALA A 37 -0.50 2.57 8.82
C ALA A 37 -1.86 3.28 8.80
N ALA A 38 -1.96 4.46 9.40
CA ALA A 38 -3.19 5.26 9.43
C ALA A 38 -3.63 5.68 8.02
N HIS A 39 -2.69 6.17 7.19
CA HIS A 39 -3.01 6.55 5.83
C HIS A 39 -3.27 5.34 4.91
N ALA A 40 -2.66 4.18 5.15
CA ALA A 40 -3.02 2.96 4.45
C ALA A 40 -4.48 2.57 4.73
N GLN A 41 -4.92 2.65 5.99
CA GLN A 41 -6.32 2.43 6.37
C GLN A 41 -7.25 3.45 5.71
N PHE A 42 -6.90 4.74 5.73
CA PHE A 42 -7.65 5.80 5.08
C PHE A 42 -7.91 5.48 3.59
N TRP A 43 -6.87 5.09 2.85
CA TRP A 43 -7.02 4.76 1.43
C TRP A 43 -7.89 3.52 1.20
N ALA A 44 -7.82 2.53 2.09
CA ALA A 44 -8.69 1.36 2.01
C ALA A 44 -10.16 1.76 2.16
N SER A 45 -10.50 2.56 3.16
CA SER A 45 -11.87 3.05 3.37
C SER A 45 -12.33 4.00 2.26
N PHE A 46 -11.44 4.88 1.76
CA PHE A 46 -11.74 5.76 0.64
C PHE A 46 -12.09 4.96 -0.63
N HIS A 47 -11.36 3.90 -0.93
CA HIS A 47 -11.68 3.06 -2.08
C HIS A 47 -12.91 2.18 -1.83
N LEU A 48 -13.11 1.70 -0.61
CA LEU A 48 -14.28 0.91 -0.23
C LEU A 48 -15.58 1.72 -0.37
N SER A 49 -15.59 3.00 0.01
CA SER A 49 -16.76 3.89 -0.21
C SER A 49 -17.08 4.11 -1.68
N ASN A 50 -16.11 3.87 -2.57
CA ASN A 50 -16.28 3.85 -4.03
C ASN A 50 -16.57 2.44 -4.59
N GLY A 51 -16.86 1.45 -3.74
CA GLY A 51 -17.18 0.07 -4.14
C GLY A 51 -15.98 -0.79 -4.48
N LEU A 52 -14.76 -0.39 -4.10
CA LEU A 52 -13.52 -1.12 -4.36
C LEU A 52 -12.86 -1.56 -3.05
N ASP A 53 -13.05 -2.82 -2.66
CA ASP A 53 -12.38 -3.39 -1.48
C ASP A 53 -10.93 -3.76 -1.81
N LEU A 54 -9.98 -2.92 -1.35
CA LEU A 54 -8.55 -3.13 -1.57
C LEU A 54 -8.01 -4.38 -0.86
N TYR A 55 -8.64 -4.81 0.23
CA TYR A 55 -8.21 -6.02 0.95
C TYR A 55 -8.53 -7.30 0.16
N ASP A 56 -9.46 -7.23 -0.78
CA ASP A 56 -9.83 -8.36 -1.65
C ASP A 56 -9.24 -8.25 -3.07
N MET A 57 -8.21 -7.41 -3.24
CA MET A 57 -7.63 -7.09 -4.54
C MET A 57 -7.12 -8.31 -5.32
N ILE A 58 -6.70 -9.38 -4.63
CA ILE A 58 -6.25 -10.63 -5.27
C ILE A 58 -7.37 -11.31 -6.08
N ASN A 59 -8.63 -11.09 -5.72
CA ASN A 59 -9.78 -11.66 -6.45
C ASN A 59 -10.20 -10.76 -7.63
N TRP A 60 -9.59 -9.59 -7.81
CA TRP A 60 -9.92 -8.71 -8.92
C TRP A 60 -9.38 -9.25 -10.25
N LYS A 61 -10.01 -8.83 -11.35
CA LYS A 61 -9.47 -9.10 -12.69
C LYS A 61 -8.11 -8.40 -12.83
N ALA A 62 -7.13 -9.05 -13.47
CA ALA A 62 -5.79 -8.50 -13.66
C ALA A 62 -5.79 -7.06 -14.24
N ALA A 63 -6.66 -6.78 -15.23
CA ALA A 63 -6.79 -5.44 -15.80
C ALA A 63 -7.24 -4.37 -14.80
N ALA A 64 -8.07 -4.74 -13.81
CA ALA A 64 -8.50 -3.84 -12.75
C ALA A 64 -7.34 -3.55 -11.78
N VAL A 65 -6.55 -4.57 -11.43
CA VAL A 65 -5.33 -4.41 -10.61
C VAL A 65 -4.32 -3.49 -11.30
N THR A 66 -4.06 -3.69 -12.59
CA THR A 66 -3.18 -2.81 -13.38
C THR A 66 -3.71 -1.38 -13.42
N ARG A 67 -5.01 -1.19 -13.67
CA ARG A 67 -5.64 0.15 -13.69
C ARG A 67 -5.51 0.85 -12.33
N PHE A 68 -5.74 0.12 -11.25
CA PHE A 68 -5.53 0.64 -9.90
C PHE A 68 -4.08 1.06 -9.69
N ALA A 69 -3.11 0.18 -10.01
CA ALA A 69 -1.69 0.49 -9.83
C ALA A 69 -1.25 1.75 -10.60
N THR A 70 -1.70 1.91 -11.86
CA THR A 70 -1.42 3.13 -12.64
C THR A 70 -2.07 4.37 -12.03
N GLY A 71 -3.32 4.25 -11.58
CA GLY A 71 -4.04 5.33 -10.90
C GLY A 71 -3.39 5.75 -9.59
N ALA A 72 -3.01 4.77 -8.76
CA ALA A 72 -2.32 4.98 -7.50
C ALA A 72 -0.97 5.67 -7.71
N ALA A 73 -0.15 5.22 -8.68
CA ALA A 73 1.12 5.88 -9.01
C ALA A 73 0.92 7.35 -9.44
N THR A 74 -0.09 7.62 -10.27
CA THR A 74 -0.44 8.99 -10.68
C THR A 74 -0.87 9.86 -9.50
N LYS A 75 -1.71 9.30 -8.61
CA LYS A 75 -2.20 10.00 -7.42
C LYS A 75 -1.06 10.27 -6.43
N ILE A 76 -0.15 9.33 -6.21
CA ILE A 76 1.05 9.50 -5.38
C ILE A 76 1.90 10.66 -5.91
N ALA A 77 2.14 10.72 -7.21
CA ALA A 77 2.90 11.82 -7.82
C ALA A 77 2.20 13.18 -7.58
N ALA A 78 0.87 13.23 -7.68
CA ALA A 78 0.09 14.43 -7.39
C ALA A 78 0.16 14.83 -5.91
N LEU A 79 0.00 13.88 -4.98
CA LEU A 79 0.09 14.11 -3.53
C LEU A 79 1.47 14.64 -3.14
N ARG A 80 2.54 14.07 -3.71
CA ARG A 80 3.92 14.53 -3.47
C ARG A 80 4.16 15.95 -3.97
N LYS A 81 3.57 16.35 -5.10
CA LYS A 81 3.61 17.75 -5.56
C LYS A 81 2.90 18.70 -4.58
N GLN A 82 1.83 18.22 -3.95
CA GLN A 82 1.10 18.93 -2.90
C GLN A 82 1.76 18.83 -1.52
N ARG A 83 2.91 18.16 -1.41
CA ARG A 83 3.63 17.88 -0.15
C ARG A 83 2.80 17.07 0.87
N ALA A 84 1.78 16.34 0.40
CA ALA A 84 0.98 15.43 1.22
C ALA A 84 1.68 14.08 1.36
N TYR A 85 2.86 14.09 2.00
CA TYR A 85 3.75 12.93 2.04
C TYR A 85 3.14 11.74 2.78
N ASP A 86 2.54 11.95 3.95
CA ASP A 86 1.91 10.90 4.75
C ASP A 86 0.83 10.15 3.97
N SER A 87 -0.08 10.90 3.32
CA SER A 87 -1.11 10.33 2.45
C SER A 87 -0.52 9.59 1.25
N SER A 88 0.54 10.14 0.64
CA SER A 88 1.22 9.48 -0.50
C SER A 88 1.92 8.19 -0.09
N ASP A 89 2.49 8.16 1.11
CA ASP A 89 3.22 7.03 1.66
C ASP A 89 2.27 5.90 2.06
N GLY A 90 1.11 6.23 2.65
CA GLY A 90 0.04 5.25 2.88
C GLY A 90 -0.52 4.64 1.58
N LEU A 91 -0.68 5.44 0.51
CA LEU A 91 -1.12 4.92 -0.79
C LEU A 91 -0.04 4.04 -1.47
N ALA A 92 1.23 4.31 -1.21
CA ALA A 92 2.34 3.52 -1.76
C ALA A 92 2.28 2.06 -1.30
N ILE A 93 1.84 1.80 -0.07
CA ILE A 93 1.64 0.42 0.45
C ILE A 93 0.65 -0.35 -0.43
N TRP A 94 -0.47 0.27 -0.79
CA TRP A 94 -1.46 -0.32 -1.68
C TRP A 94 -0.97 -0.45 -3.13
N LEU A 95 -0.18 0.49 -3.62
CA LEU A 95 0.47 0.38 -4.93
C LEU A 95 1.38 -0.86 -4.99
N HIS A 96 2.23 -1.07 -3.98
CA HIS A 96 3.11 -2.24 -3.94
C HIS A 96 2.31 -3.55 -3.76
N THR A 97 1.23 -3.51 -3.00
CA THR A 97 0.29 -4.64 -2.88
C THR A 97 -0.30 -5.03 -4.24
N ALA A 98 -0.77 -4.05 -5.02
CA ALA A 98 -1.29 -4.28 -6.37
C ALA A 98 -0.22 -4.85 -7.31
N ARG A 99 1.01 -4.32 -7.25
CA ARG A 99 2.13 -4.81 -8.06
C ARG A 99 2.49 -6.26 -7.72
N ALA A 100 2.50 -6.62 -6.44
CA ALA A 100 2.80 -7.99 -5.99
C ALA A 100 1.77 -9.03 -6.46
N ILE A 101 0.51 -8.64 -6.69
CA ILE A 101 -0.50 -9.53 -7.29
C ILE A 101 -0.14 -9.88 -8.74
N THR A 102 0.40 -8.92 -9.49
CA THR A 102 0.77 -9.11 -10.91
C THR A 102 2.19 -9.61 -11.12
N GLU A 103 3.07 -9.41 -10.14
CA GLU A 103 4.48 -9.80 -10.18
C GLU A 103 4.87 -10.44 -8.83
N PRO A 104 4.82 -11.78 -8.73
CA PRO A 104 5.03 -12.51 -7.48
C PRO A 104 6.37 -12.26 -6.81
N ARG A 105 7.43 -11.87 -7.55
CA ARG A 105 8.75 -11.56 -6.99
C ARG A 105 8.73 -10.39 -6.00
N ILE A 106 7.71 -9.53 -6.05
CA ILE A 106 7.54 -8.38 -5.14
C ILE A 106 6.89 -8.81 -3.82
N ALA A 107 6.16 -9.94 -3.80
CA ALA A 107 5.35 -10.38 -2.66
C ALA A 107 6.12 -10.49 -1.33
N PRO A 108 7.37 -10.98 -1.26
CA PRO A 108 8.11 -11.07 0.00
C PRO A 108 8.26 -9.70 0.69
N ALA A 109 8.73 -8.68 -0.04
CA ALA A 109 8.90 -7.33 0.52
C ALA A 109 7.56 -6.71 0.94
N VAL A 110 6.48 -6.99 0.21
CA VAL A 110 5.13 -6.53 0.56
C VAL A 110 4.60 -7.20 1.83
N ARG A 111 4.87 -8.49 2.04
CA ARG A 111 4.53 -9.16 3.30
C ARG A 111 5.25 -8.53 4.49
N ASP A 112 6.52 -8.16 4.34
CA ASP A 112 7.28 -7.48 5.39
C ASP A 112 6.72 -6.08 5.69
N ILE A 113 6.40 -5.29 4.65
CA ILE A 113 5.72 -4.00 4.79
C ILE A 113 4.44 -4.16 5.62
N TRP A 114 3.58 -5.12 5.25
CA TRP A 114 2.33 -5.35 5.96
C TRP A 114 2.56 -5.81 7.40
N ARG A 115 3.55 -6.69 7.65
CA ARG A 115 3.90 -7.10 9.01
C ARG A 115 4.28 -5.90 9.89
N GLN A 116 5.08 -4.98 9.34
CA GLN A 116 5.52 -3.78 10.06
C GLN A 116 4.35 -2.85 10.38
N ILE A 117 3.45 -2.59 9.43
CA ILE A 117 2.31 -1.70 9.69
C ILE A 117 1.25 -2.33 10.60
N LEU A 118 1.05 -3.66 10.53
CA LEU A 118 0.15 -4.37 11.44
C LEU A 118 0.67 -4.38 12.89
N ALA A 119 1.99 -4.33 13.07
CA ALA A 119 2.62 -4.25 14.38
C ALA A 119 2.50 -2.86 15.06
N THR A 120 1.90 -1.86 14.39
CA THR A 120 1.70 -0.53 14.97
C THR A 120 0.67 -0.54 16.11
N GLY A 121 0.87 0.38 17.06
CA GLY A 121 0.05 0.49 18.28
C GLY A 121 -1.28 1.21 18.05
N PRO A 122 -2.07 1.43 19.12
CA PRO A 122 -3.41 2.06 19.02
C PRO A 122 -3.38 3.50 18.48
N ASN A 123 -2.23 4.18 18.51
CA ASN A 123 -2.09 5.53 17.97
C ASN A 123 -2.42 5.60 16.47
N SER A 124 -2.01 4.60 15.69
CA SER A 124 -2.32 4.58 14.26
C SER A 124 -3.80 4.32 13.98
N ASP A 125 -4.53 3.64 14.86
CA ASP A 125 -5.99 3.50 14.77
C ASP A 125 -6.70 4.81 15.09
N ALA A 126 -6.27 5.51 16.15
CA ALA A 126 -6.81 6.83 16.49
C ALA A 126 -6.59 7.82 15.33
N MET A 127 -5.37 7.89 14.80
CA MET A 127 -5.06 8.71 13.63
C MET A 127 -5.89 8.32 12.40
N ALA A 128 -6.10 7.03 12.14
CA ALA A 128 -6.95 6.58 11.05
C ALA A 128 -8.39 7.06 11.23
N ASN A 129 -8.95 6.91 12.44
CA ASN A 129 -10.32 7.33 12.75
C ASN A 129 -10.49 8.85 12.56
N ASP A 130 -9.54 9.65 13.01
CA ASP A 130 -9.57 11.11 12.83
C ASP A 130 -9.57 11.45 11.33
N LEU A 131 -8.67 10.84 10.54
CA LEU A 131 -8.61 11.03 9.08
C LEU A 131 -9.91 10.61 8.37
N LEU A 132 -10.55 9.53 8.81
CA LEU A 132 -11.82 9.06 8.24
C LEU A 132 -12.95 10.01 8.56
N GLN A 133 -13.04 10.49 9.81
CA GLN A 133 -14.04 11.45 10.25
C GLN A 133 -13.91 12.78 9.48
N ASP A 134 -12.70 13.31 9.37
CA ASP A 134 -12.42 14.55 8.63
C ASP A 134 -12.83 14.46 7.16
N ALA A 135 -12.74 13.27 6.55
CA ALA A 135 -13.15 13.01 5.18
C ALA A 135 -14.62 12.61 5.02
N GLY A 136 -15.39 12.52 6.12
CA GLY A 136 -16.78 12.06 6.11
C GLY A 136 -16.94 10.59 5.71
N LEU A 137 -15.91 9.77 5.94
CA LEU A 137 -15.93 8.34 5.64
C LEU A 137 -16.38 7.53 6.87
N PRO A 138 -17.05 6.38 6.67
CA PRO A 138 -17.33 5.45 7.76
C PRO A 138 -16.04 4.98 8.44
N LEU A 139 -16.11 4.81 9.77
CA LEU A 139 -15.07 4.09 10.50
C LEU A 139 -14.99 2.65 9.99
N ASN A 140 -13.78 2.11 9.91
CA ASN A 140 -13.55 0.75 9.44
C ASN A 140 -13.28 -0.21 10.61
N ASP A 141 -13.18 -1.50 10.32
CA ASP A 141 -12.86 -2.54 11.30
C ASP A 141 -11.36 -2.54 11.72
N GLY A 142 -10.64 -1.46 11.43
CA GLY A 142 -9.22 -1.27 11.73
C GLY A 142 -8.26 -1.93 10.73
N ARG A 143 -7.02 -2.10 11.17
CA ARG A 143 -5.96 -2.76 10.38
C ARG A 143 -6.27 -4.23 10.16
N ARG A 144 -6.27 -4.64 8.90
CA ARG A 144 -6.27 -6.05 8.49
C ARG A 144 -5.24 -6.29 7.40
N LEU A 145 -4.88 -7.54 7.18
CA LEU A 145 -3.98 -7.93 6.09
C LEU A 145 -4.79 -8.09 4.79
N PRO A 146 -4.27 -7.71 3.62
CA PRO A 146 -4.90 -8.05 2.35
C PRO A 146 -4.85 -9.56 2.10
N LYS A 147 -5.92 -10.10 1.52
CA LYS A 147 -6.02 -11.52 1.19
C LYS A 147 -4.85 -11.95 0.28
N GLY A 148 -4.27 -13.11 0.57
CA GLY A 148 -3.12 -13.66 -0.16
C GLY A 148 -1.75 -13.14 0.28
N PHE A 149 -1.71 -12.24 1.27
CA PHE A 149 -0.46 -11.81 1.93
C PHE A 149 -0.32 -12.37 3.35
N GLU A 150 -1.27 -13.19 3.80
CA GLU A 150 -1.20 -14.05 5.00
C GLU A 150 -0.06 -15.05 4.75
N GLY A 151 1.11 -14.80 5.37
CA GLY A 151 2.38 -15.33 4.88
C GLY A 151 2.53 -16.85 4.86
N GLU A 152 3.55 -17.30 4.12
CA GLU A 152 4.37 -18.44 4.56
C GLU A 152 5.69 -17.83 5.06
N GLY A 153 6.07 -18.18 6.29
CA GLY A 153 7.45 -18.08 6.78
C GLY A 153 8.25 -19.31 6.37
#